data_AF-A0A2D4GJH3-F1
#
_entry.id   AF-A0A2D4GJH3-F1
#
_cell.length_a   1.000
_cell.length_b   1.000
_cell.length_c   1.000
_cell.angle_alpha   90.00
_cell.angle_beta   90.00
_cell.angle_gamma   90.00
#
_symmetry.space_group_name_H-M   'P 1'
#
loop_
_entity.id
_entity.type
_entity.pdbx_description
1 polymer ?
#
loop_
_entity_poly.entity_id
_entity_poly.type
_entity_poly.pdbx_seq_one_letter_code
_entity_poly.pdbx_strand_id
1 'polypeptide(L)'
;GVYDIINNLGSLTARFIFLPIEESFYVYFAKVLERGKDTKLQKQDEISMAATVLESLLKLVLLIGLTITVFGFAYSQLALDLYGGSMLSSGSGPTLLRWYSLYVLLLAVNGITECFTFASMSKEEVDRYNFV
;
A
#
# COMPACT_ATOMS: atom_id res chain seq x y z
N GLY A 1 24.59 -2.63 -0.85
CA GLY A 1 24.98 -3.07 0.52
C GLY A 1 23.82 -3.77 1.22
N VAL A 2 23.87 -3.99 2.54
CA VAL A 2 22.76 -4.61 3.32
C VAL A 2 21.44 -3.82 3.19
N TYR A 3 21.54 -2.48 3.13
CA TYR A 3 20.40 -1.59 2.88
C TYR A 3 19.70 -1.85 1.54
N ASP A 4 20.44 -2.00 0.44
CA ASP A 4 19.87 -2.26 -0.89
C ASP A 4 19.10 -3.59 -0.94
N ILE A 5 19.59 -4.62 -0.25
CA ILE A 5 18.96 -5.93 -0.24
C ILE A 5 17.61 -5.85 0.47
N ILE A 6 17.55 -5.20 1.64
CA ILE A 6 16.33 -5.06 2.42
C ILE A 6 15.33 -4.15 1.70
N ASN A 7 15.82 -3.05 1.11
CA ASN A 7 15.00 -2.16 0.30
C ASN A 7 14.40 -2.87 -0.92
N ASN A 8 15.21 -3.68 -1.63
CA ASN A 8 14.73 -4.47 -2.76
C ASN A 8 13.71 -5.52 -2.33
N LEU A 9 14.00 -6.29 -1.27
CA LEU A 9 13.09 -7.32 -0.74
C LEU A 9 11.72 -6.74 -0.43
N GLY A 10 11.72 -5.59 0.21
CA GLY A 10 10.50 -4.89 0.53
C GLY A 10 9.76 -4.26 -0.65
N SER A 11 10.50 -3.78 -1.66
CA SER A 11 9.90 -3.34 -2.92
C SER A 11 9.16 -4.50 -3.61
N LEU A 12 9.62 -5.75 -3.44
CA LEU A 12 8.92 -6.93 -3.95
C LEU A 12 7.61 -7.13 -3.19
N THR A 13 7.60 -7.01 -1.86
CA THR A 13 6.36 -7.07 -1.07
C THR A 13 5.36 -6.02 -1.55
N ALA A 14 5.80 -4.78 -1.78
CA ALA A 14 4.95 -3.73 -2.32
C ALA A 14 4.39 -4.07 -3.71
N ARG A 15 5.25 -4.54 -4.63
CA ARG A 15 4.89 -4.85 -6.02
C ARG A 15 4.03 -6.09 -6.18
N PHE A 16 4.20 -7.10 -5.32
CA PHE A 16 3.47 -8.36 -5.45
C PHE A 16 2.19 -8.41 -4.62
N ILE A 17 2.09 -7.62 -3.54
CA ILE A 17 0.91 -7.61 -2.66
C ILE A 17 0.07 -6.37 -2.90
N PHE A 18 0.63 -5.17 -2.69
CA PHE A 18 -0.18 -3.94 -2.70
C PHE A 18 -0.52 -3.47 -4.11
N LEU A 19 0.41 -3.54 -5.05
CA LEU A 19 0.16 -3.13 -6.44
C LEU A 19 -1.06 -3.80 -7.11
N PRO A 20 -1.21 -5.15 -7.11
CA PRO A 20 -2.38 -5.78 -7.74
C PRO A 20 -3.68 -5.47 -6.99
N ILE A 21 -3.62 -5.26 -5.67
CA ILE A 21 -4.76 -4.82 -4.88
C ILE A 21 -5.16 -3.40 -5.32
N GLU A 22 -4.22 -2.47 -5.36
CA GLU A 22 -4.44 -1.09 -5.80
C GLU A 22 -5.05 -1.03 -7.20
N GLU A 23 -4.49 -1.75 -8.19
CA GLU A 23 -5.04 -1.75 -9.55
C GLU A 23 -6.47 -2.30 -9.60
N SER A 24 -6.76 -3.38 -8.87
CA SER A 24 -8.08 -4.02 -8.84
C SER A 24 -9.14 -3.09 -8.25
N PHE A 25 -8.82 -2.45 -7.12
CA PHE A 25 -9.75 -1.55 -6.43
C PHE A 25 -9.85 -0.20 -7.12
N TYR A 26 -8.80 0.27 -7.80
CA TYR A 26 -8.88 1.46 -8.65
C TYR A 26 -9.92 1.27 -9.75
N VAL A 27 -9.94 0.12 -10.44
CA VAL A 27 -10.96 -0.18 -11.46
C VAL A 27 -12.36 -0.25 -10.85
N TYR A 28 -12.50 -0.77 -9.62
CA TYR A 28 -13.78 -0.80 -8.91
C TYR A 28 -14.28 0.61 -8.59
N PHE A 29 -13.45 1.42 -7.92
CA PHE A 29 -13.83 2.79 -7.56
C PHE A 29 -14.06 3.67 -8.78
N ALA A 30 -13.30 3.50 -9.86
CA ALA A 30 -13.52 4.22 -11.12
C ALA A 30 -14.84 3.86 -11.83
N LYS A 31 -15.43 2.70 -11.51
CA LYS A 31 -16.75 2.30 -12.01
C LYS A 31 -17.89 2.74 -11.08
N VAL A 32 -17.65 2.76 -9.77
CA VAL A 32 -18.66 3.10 -8.75
C VAL A 32 -18.77 4.61 -8.55
N LEU A 33 -17.67 5.36 -8.63
CA LEU A 33 -17.69 6.82 -8.61
C LEU A 33 -17.74 7.36 -10.04
N GLU A 34 -18.77 8.16 -10.35
CA GLU A 34 -18.76 8.99 -11.54
C GLU A 34 -17.68 10.07 -11.42
N ARG A 35 -16.63 9.97 -12.23
CA ARG A 35 -15.53 10.93 -12.29
C ARG A 35 -16.05 12.36 -12.47
N GLY A 36 -15.57 13.30 -11.64
CA GLY A 36 -15.73 14.75 -11.86
C GLY A 36 -17.06 15.33 -11.40
N LYS A 37 -17.94 14.53 -10.80
CA LYS A 37 -19.12 15.04 -10.11
C LYS A 37 -18.84 15.27 -8.64
N ASP A 38 -19.29 16.43 -8.17
CA ASP A 38 -19.26 16.81 -6.76
C ASP A 38 -19.96 15.75 -5.90
N THR A 39 -19.44 15.47 -4.70
CA THR A 39 -19.99 14.46 -3.75
C THR A 39 -21.47 14.69 -3.42
N LYS A 40 -21.99 15.91 -3.65
CA LYS A 40 -23.40 16.29 -3.46
C LYS A 40 -24.32 15.95 -4.65
N LEU A 41 -23.76 15.67 -5.82
CA LEU A 41 -24.47 15.37 -7.08
C LEU A 41 -24.42 13.87 -7.45
N GLN A 42 -23.54 13.10 -6.80
CA GLN A 42 -23.51 11.64 -6.90
C GLN A 42 -24.60 10.99 -6.05
N LYS A 43 -25.06 9.80 -6.44
CA LYS A 43 -26.03 9.03 -5.64
C LYS A 43 -25.40 8.68 -4.29
N GLN A 44 -26.02 9.11 -3.20
CA GLN A 44 -25.50 8.85 -1.85
C GLN A 44 -25.31 7.36 -1.57
N ASP A 45 -26.12 6.47 -2.16
CA ASP A 45 -25.95 5.02 -2.07
C ASP A 45 -24.61 4.53 -2.66
N GLU A 46 -24.17 5.08 -3.79
CA GLU A 46 -22.91 4.68 -4.46
C GLU A 46 -21.69 5.18 -3.67
N ILE A 47 -21.77 6.40 -3.11
CA ILE A 47 -20.72 6.95 -2.23
C ILE A 47 -20.63 6.14 -0.94
N SER A 48 -21.77 5.82 -0.31
CA SER A 48 -21.80 5.04 0.92
C SER A 48 -21.24 3.63 0.70
N MET A 49 -21.54 3.02 -0.45
CA MET A 49 -20.99 1.73 -0.84
C MET A 49 -19.47 1.82 -1.05
N ALA A 50 -18.98 2.83 -1.77
CA ALA A 50 -17.56 3.04 -1.97
C ALA A 50 -16.81 3.28 -0.64
N ALA A 51 -17.37 4.09 0.27
CA ALA A 51 -16.79 4.31 1.59
C ALA A 51 -16.71 3.03 2.42
N THR A 52 -17.76 2.19 2.39
CA THR A 52 -17.79 0.90 3.10
C THR A 52 -16.75 -0.07 2.54
N VAL A 53 -16.57 -0.10 1.21
CA VAL A 53 -15.54 -0.91 0.55
C VAL A 53 -14.15 -0.39 0.88
N LEU A 54 -13.94 0.92 0.86
CA LEU A 54 -12.67 1.54 1.24
C LEU A 54 -12.30 1.20 2.69
N GLU A 55 -13.25 1.30 3.62
CA GLU A 55 -13.04 0.95 5.02
C GLU A 55 -12.66 -0.53 5.16
N SER A 56 -13.37 -1.41 4.46
CA SER A 56 -13.11 -2.85 4.47
C SER A 56 -11.73 -3.17 3.89
N LEU A 57 -11.35 -2.49 2.82
CA LEU A 57 -10.05 -2.63 2.17
C LEU A 57 -8.92 -2.14 3.07
N LEU A 58 -9.11 -0.98 3.72
CA LEU A 58 -8.14 -0.42 4.65
C LEU A 58 -7.91 -1.37 5.83
N LYS A 59 -8.98 -1.95 6.39
CA LYS A 59 -8.89 -2.98 7.44
C LYS A 59 -8.12 -4.21 6.96
N LEU A 60 -8.39 -4.67 5.74
CA LEU A 60 -7.70 -5.83 5.15
C LEU A 60 -6.20 -5.57 5.00
N VAL A 61 -5.81 -4.46 4.38
CA VAL A 61 -4.38 -4.14 4.18
C VAL A 61 -3.67 -3.85 5.50
N LEU A 62 -4.35 -3.27 6.49
CA LEU A 62 -3.81 -3.09 7.83
C LEU A 62 -3.58 -4.43 8.52
N LEU A 63 -4.51 -5.39 8.42
CA LEU A 63 -4.33 -6.73 8.98
C LEU A 63 -3.16 -7.46 8.33
N ILE A 64 -3.02 -7.37 7.00
CA ILE A 64 -1.89 -7.94 6.26
C ILE A 64 -0.58 -7.26 6.70
N GLY A 65 -0.53 -5.93 6.69
CA GLY A 65 0.64 -5.15 7.09
C GLY A 65 1.05 -5.39 8.55
N LEU A 66 0.08 -5.53 9.46
CA LEU A 66 0.33 -5.83 10.87
C LEU A 66 0.85 -7.26 11.04
N THR A 67 0.31 -8.22 10.29
CA THR A 67 0.84 -9.59 10.25
C THR A 67 2.30 -9.56 9.79
N ILE A 68 2.62 -8.89 8.68
CA ILE A 68 4.00 -8.71 8.22
C ILE A 68 4.86 -8.00 9.27
N THR A 69 4.28 -7.06 10.02
CA THR A 69 4.99 -6.35 11.09
C THR A 69 5.33 -7.27 12.26
N VAL A 70 4.37 -8.02 12.79
CA VAL A 70 4.55 -8.92 13.94
C VAL A 70 5.54 -10.02 13.59
N PHE A 71 5.34 -10.70 12.45
CA PHE A 71 6.22 -11.77 12.01
C PHE A 71 7.59 -11.24 11.57
N GLY A 72 7.62 -10.11 10.86
CA GLY A 72 8.86 -9.47 10.44
C GLY A 72 9.71 -9.00 11.63
N PHE A 73 9.09 -8.54 12.72
CA PHE A 73 9.81 -8.12 13.92
C PHE A 73 10.34 -9.30 14.75
N ALA A 74 9.51 -10.34 14.91
CA ALA A 74 9.84 -11.53 15.69
C ALA A 74 10.87 -12.43 14.98
N TYR A 75 10.76 -12.59 13.66
CA TYR A 75 11.61 -13.48 12.87
C TYR A 75 12.67 -12.75 12.05
N SER A 76 12.94 -11.46 12.31
CA SER A 76 13.87 -10.68 11.49
C SER A 76 15.26 -11.31 11.36
N GLN A 77 15.79 -11.84 12.46
CA GLN A 77 17.09 -12.52 12.48
C GLN A 77 17.06 -13.81 11.65
N LEU A 78 16.05 -14.66 11.85
CA LEU A 78 15.91 -15.94 11.15
C LEU A 78 15.70 -15.75 9.64
N ALA A 79 14.87 -14.77 9.26
CA ALA A 79 14.58 -14.45 7.87
C ALA A 79 15.84 -13.96 7.13
N LEU A 80 16.68 -13.15 7.78
CA LEU A 80 17.94 -12.68 7.21
C LEU A 80 18.99 -13.79 7.14
N ASP A 81 19.03 -14.66 8.15
CA ASP A 81 19.92 -15.82 8.13
C ASP A 81 19.58 -16.77 6.96
N LEU A 82 18.29 -17.01 6.73
CA LEU A 82 17.84 -17.83 5.60
C LEU A 82 18.11 -17.17 4.24
N TYR A 83 17.99 -15.85 4.15
CA TYR A 83 18.10 -15.14 2.86
C TYR A 83 19.54 -14.82 2.45
N GLY A 84 20.43 -14.57 3.41
CA GLY A 84 21.82 -14.20 3.11
C GLY A 84 22.84 -14.51 4.20
N GLY A 85 22.50 -15.41 5.13
CA GLY A 85 23.41 -15.98 6.10
C GLY A 85 23.89 -15.03 7.20
N SER A 86 24.91 -15.49 7.93
CA SER A 86 25.49 -14.79 9.07
C SER A 86 26.01 -13.38 8.74
N MET A 87 26.40 -13.10 7.50
CA MET A 87 26.84 -11.77 7.04
C MET A 87 25.76 -10.68 7.20
N LEU A 88 24.48 -11.05 7.02
CA LEU A 88 23.33 -10.15 7.14
C LEU A 88 22.71 -10.19 8.55
N SER A 89 22.79 -11.34 9.23
CA SER A 89 22.24 -11.59 10.56
C SER A 89 23.08 -10.99 11.70
N SER A 90 24.41 -10.97 11.58
CA SER A 90 25.31 -10.43 12.62
C SER A 90 25.54 -8.91 12.55
N GLY A 91 25.01 -8.25 11.52
CA GLY A 91 25.17 -6.81 11.28
C GLY A 91 23.92 -5.99 11.65
N SER A 92 23.75 -4.83 11.00
CA SER A 92 22.58 -3.95 11.18
C SER A 92 21.30 -4.47 10.50
N GLY A 93 21.35 -5.63 9.82
CA GLY A 93 20.25 -6.19 9.04
C GLY A 93 18.96 -6.40 9.83
N PRO A 94 18.98 -7.07 11.01
CA PRO A 94 17.75 -7.37 11.75
C PRO A 94 17.02 -6.12 12.22
N THR A 95 17.76 -5.08 12.63
CA THR A 95 17.18 -3.78 12.99
C THR A 95 16.58 -3.09 11.77
N LEU A 96 17.24 -3.18 10.63
CA LEU A 96 16.73 -2.63 9.38
C LEU A 96 15.44 -3.30 8.93
N LEU A 97 15.39 -4.64 8.98
CA LEU A 97 14.21 -5.40 8.58
C LEU A 97 13.03 -5.10 9.52
N ARG A 98 13.27 -4.90 10.81
CA ARG A 98 12.25 -4.44 11.78
C ARG A 98 11.66 -3.08 11.42
N TRP A 99 12.50 -2.10 11.13
CA TRP A 99 12.06 -0.79 10.66
C TRP A 99 11.35 -0.89 9.31
N TYR A 100 11.83 -1.77 8.44
CA TYR A 100 11.21 -2.01 7.15
C TYR A 100 9.81 -2.63 7.29
N SER A 101 9.61 -3.55 8.23
CA SER A 101 8.31 -4.13 8.51
C SER A 101 7.29 -3.07 8.95
N LEU A 102 7.70 -2.08 9.75
CA LEU A 102 6.86 -0.91 10.05
C LEU A 102 6.61 -0.04 8.82
N TYR A 103 7.61 0.13 7.96
CA TYR A 103 7.47 0.87 6.71
C TYR A 103 6.45 0.21 5.75
N VAL A 104 6.40 -1.12 5.68
CA VAL A 104 5.40 -1.87 4.89
C VAL A 104 3.97 -1.54 5.33
N LEU A 105 3.73 -1.36 6.63
CA LEU A 105 2.42 -0.96 7.15
C LEU A 105 2.02 0.43 6.64
N LEU A 106 2.95 1.39 6.68
CA LEU A 106 2.71 2.74 6.16
C LEU A 106 2.51 2.73 4.65
N LEU A 107 3.27 1.91 3.92
CA LEU A 107 3.17 1.78 2.48
C LEU A 107 1.80 1.23 2.06
N ALA A 108 1.28 0.24 2.80
CA ALA A 108 -0.05 -0.33 2.57
C ALA A 108 -1.15 0.72 2.67
N VAL A 109 -1.10 1.58 3.69
CA VAL A 109 -2.09 2.64 3.90
C VAL A 109 -1.98 3.72 2.82
N ASN A 110 -0.74 4.11 2.47
CA ASN A 110 -0.51 5.10 1.41
C ASN A 110 -1.08 4.60 0.07
N GLY A 111 -0.75 3.38 -0.33
CA GLY A 111 -1.22 2.79 -1.58
C GLY A 111 -2.73 2.78 -1.74
N ILE A 112 -3.47 2.38 -0.70
CA ILE A 112 -4.94 2.41 -0.71
C ILE A 112 -5.50 3.84 -0.76
N THR A 113 -4.87 4.77 -0.02
CA THR A 113 -5.30 6.18 0.00
C THR A 113 -5.07 6.86 -1.34
N GLU A 114 -3.93 6.62 -1.98
CA GLU A 114 -3.60 7.10 -3.32
C GLU A 114 -4.57 6.51 -4.34
N CYS A 115 -4.79 5.19 -4.33
CA CYS A 115 -5.76 4.51 -5.19
C CYS A 115 -7.17 5.12 -5.09
N PHE A 116 -7.65 5.34 -3.86
CA PHE A 116 -8.95 5.98 -3.63
C PHE A 116 -8.98 7.43 -4.14
N THR A 117 -7.92 8.20 -3.86
CA THR A 117 -7.80 9.59 -4.31
C THR A 117 -7.79 9.66 -5.84
N PHE A 118 -7.03 8.81 -6.52
CA PHE A 118 -6.99 8.73 -7.99
C PHE A 118 -8.31 8.27 -8.62
N ALA A 119 -9.07 7.44 -7.93
CA ALA A 119 -10.39 7.02 -8.39
C ALA A 119 -11.48 8.08 -8.12
N SER A 120 -11.37 8.82 -7.00
CA SER A 120 -12.27 9.90 -6.63
C SER A 120 -11.99 11.21 -7.37
N MET A 121 -10.74 11.50 -7.72
CA MET A 121 -10.36 12.66 -8.52
C MET A 121 -10.51 12.39 -10.00
N SER A 122 -11.21 13.30 -10.66
CA SER A 122 -11.37 13.30 -12.10
C SER A 122 -10.07 13.62 -12.82
N LYS A 123 -9.89 13.05 -14.01
CA LYS A 123 -8.80 13.39 -14.95
C LYS A 123 -8.77 14.88 -15.38
N GLU A 124 -9.73 15.70 -14.94
CA GLU A 124 -9.96 17.08 -15.40
C GLU A 124 -9.11 18.16 -14.70
N GLU A 125 -8.42 17.88 -13.60
CA GLU A 125 -7.41 18.81 -13.05
C GLU A 125 -6.01 18.60 -13.63
N VAL A 126 -5.73 17.41 -14.19
CA VAL A 126 -4.45 17.11 -14.85
C VAL A 126 -4.36 17.73 -16.24
N ASP A 127 -5.48 17.78 -16.99
CA ASP A 127 -5.48 18.43 -18.32
C ASP A 127 -5.51 19.97 -18.22
N ARG A 128 -6.02 20.54 -17.11
CA ARG A 128 -6.09 22.00 -16.91
C ARG A 128 -4.78 22.62 -16.40
N TYR A 129 -3.83 21.83 -15.89
CA TYR A 129 -2.49 22.31 -15.51
C TYR A 129 -1.42 22.12 -16.60
N ASN A 130 -1.71 21.36 -17.66
CA ASN A 130 -0.76 21.17 -18.77
C ASN A 130 -0.87 22.27 -19.85
N PHE A 131 -1.62 23.34 -19.57
CA PHE A 131 -1.87 24.47 -20.48
C PHE A 131 -1.53 25.87 -19.88
N VAL A 132 -0.87 25.93 -18.72
CA VAL A 132 -0.36 27.20 -18.14
C VAL A 132 1.14 27.11 -17.89
#